data_AF-A0A5C8NTB1-F1
#
_entry.id   AF-A0A5C8NTB1-F1
#
_cell.length_a   1.000
_cell.length_b   1.000
_cell.length_c   1.000
_cell.angle_alpha   90.00
_cell.angle_beta   90.00
_cell.angle_gamma   90.00
#
_symmetry.space_group_name_H-M   'P 1'
#
loop_
_entity.id
_entity.type
_entity.pdbx_description
1 polymer ?
#
loop_
_entity_poly.entity_id
_entity_poly.type
_entity_poly.pdbx_seq_one_letter_code
_entity_poly.pdbx_strand_id
1 'polypeptide(L)'
;MFKIIILIVFLLFMYMILKNEKKAVKFTILTYFTLLSIVFITGHYYITTNYQLNDAPVEGGFMKLGSWVDIFSHLFIIPTFLALFYKLFQFVRKSIEQRWVRIVLYIFWSLVLLGIYFLSYFFFILTFYGFAP
;
A
#
# COMPACT_ATOMS: atom_id res chain seq x y z
N MET A 1 13.38 1.93 12.70
CA MET A 1 12.27 1.41 13.54
C MET A 1 10.90 1.91 13.09
N PHE A 2 10.69 3.22 12.92
CA PHE A 2 9.40 3.79 12.47
C PHE A 2 8.80 3.13 11.20
N LYS A 3 9.62 2.92 10.16
CA LYS A 3 9.21 2.25 8.90
C LYS A 3 8.61 0.86 9.11
N ILE A 4 9.16 0.08 10.07
CA ILE A 4 8.67 -1.26 10.39
C ILE A 4 7.31 -1.20 11.07
N ILE A 5 7.13 -0.25 12.00
CA ILE A 5 5.85 -0.02 12.68
C ILE A 5 4.75 0.28 11.65
N ILE A 6 5.04 1.11 10.65
CA ILE A 6 4.09 1.43 9.59
C ILE A 6 3.70 0.20 8.78
N LEU A 7 4.64 -0.67 8.42
CA LEU A 7 4.33 -1.92 7.73
C LEU A 7 3.46 -2.85 8.58
N ILE A 8 3.72 -2.92 9.90
CA ILE A 8 2.88 -3.70 10.81
C ILE A 8 1.46 -3.12 10.88
N VAL A 9 1.32 -1.80 11.02
CA VAL A 9 0.01 -1.13 11.01
C VAL A 9 -0.72 -1.37 9.69
N PHE A 10 -0.01 -1.31 8.57
CA PHE A 10 -0.56 -1.64 7.25
C PHE A 10 -1.06 -3.10 7.18
N LEU A 11 -0.29 -4.07 7.68
CA LEU A 11 -0.71 -5.47 7.73
C LEU A 11 -1.97 -5.67 8.60
N LEU A 12 -2.05 -4.98 9.74
CA LEU A 12 -3.24 -4.99 10.60
C LEU A 12 -4.45 -4.36 9.88
N PHE A 13 -4.25 -3.25 9.17
CA PHE A 13 -5.28 -2.63 8.35
C PHE A 13 -5.79 -3.59 7.26
N MET A 14 -4.90 -4.25 6.54
CA MET A 14 -5.28 -5.26 5.54
C MET A 14 -6.00 -6.46 6.17
N TYR A 15 -5.58 -6.89 7.36
CA TYR A 15 -6.29 -7.93 8.10
C TYR A 15 -7.72 -7.51 8.44
N MET A 16 -7.94 -6.27 8.89
CA MET A 16 -9.27 -5.74 9.20
C MET A 16 -10.17 -5.68 7.98
N ILE A 17 -9.64 -5.23 6.83
CA ILE A 17 -10.37 -5.23 5.56
C ILE A 17 -10.83 -6.65 5.21
N LEU A 18 -9.91 -7.62 5.28
CA LEU A 18 -10.15 -8.99 4.84
C LEU A 18 -10.84 -9.88 5.88
N LYS A 19 -11.22 -9.37 7.05
CA LYS A 19 -11.75 -10.17 8.17
C LYS A 19 -12.95 -11.05 7.81
N ASN A 20 -13.81 -10.55 6.91
CA ASN A 20 -15.04 -11.22 6.47
C ASN A 20 -14.87 -12.03 5.17
N GLU A 21 -13.64 -12.18 4.66
CA GLU A 21 -13.37 -12.98 3.45
C GLU A 21 -13.18 -14.47 3.74
N LYS A 22 -13.27 -15.27 2.68
CA LYS A 22 -12.91 -16.69 2.72
C LYS A 22 -11.48 -16.84 3.23
N LYS A 23 -11.23 -17.85 4.07
CA LYS A 23 -9.91 -18.11 4.70
C LYS A 23 -8.79 -18.15 3.66
N ALA A 24 -9.00 -18.80 2.53
CA ALA A 24 -8.02 -18.88 1.44
C ALA A 24 -7.65 -17.49 0.89
N VAL A 25 -8.66 -16.66 0.53
CA VAL A 25 -8.43 -15.30 0.00
C VAL A 25 -7.70 -14.43 1.00
N LYS A 26 -8.15 -14.44 2.26
CA LYS A 26 -7.50 -13.71 3.36
C LYS A 26 -6.04 -14.15 3.52
N PHE A 27 -5.78 -15.45 3.58
CA PHE A 27 -4.44 -15.98 3.79
C PHE A 27 -3.51 -15.66 2.62
N THR A 28 -3.96 -15.83 1.38
CA THR A 28 -3.17 -15.50 0.19
C THR A 28 -2.77 -14.04 0.15
N ILE A 29 -3.73 -13.11 0.37
CA ILE A 29 -3.45 -11.68 0.32
C ILE A 29 -2.56 -11.24 1.49
N LEU A 30 -2.79 -11.75 2.70
CA LEU A 30 -1.92 -11.42 3.84
C LEU A 30 -0.51 -11.96 3.64
N THR A 31 -0.37 -13.20 3.16
CA THR A 31 0.94 -13.79 2.86
C THR A 31 1.67 -12.97 1.80
N TYR A 32 0.97 -12.55 0.74
CA TYR A 32 1.51 -11.65 -0.28
C TYR A 32 2.08 -10.37 0.35
N PHE A 33 1.29 -9.65 1.17
CA PHE A 33 1.76 -8.42 1.79
C PHE A 33 2.84 -8.63 2.85
N THR A 34 2.82 -9.74 3.58
CA THR A 34 3.88 -10.09 4.53
C THR A 34 5.19 -10.32 3.81
N LEU A 35 5.20 -11.13 2.75
CA LEU A 35 6.40 -11.36 1.93
C LEU A 35 6.89 -10.05 1.29
N LEU A 36 5.96 -9.26 0.72
CA LEU A 36 6.29 -7.98 0.13
C LEU A 36 6.94 -7.04 1.15
N SER A 37 6.45 -7.01 2.39
CA SER A 37 7.00 -6.20 3.49
C SER A 37 8.41 -6.64 3.88
N ILE A 38 8.67 -7.95 3.95
CA ILE A 38 9.99 -8.51 4.25
C ILE A 38 10.98 -8.14 3.14
N VAL A 39 10.62 -8.36 1.88
CA VAL A 39 11.49 -8.03 0.73
C VAL A 39 11.77 -6.52 0.71
N PHE A 40 10.72 -5.72 0.89
CA PHE A 40 10.83 -4.27 0.87
C PHE A 40 11.78 -3.75 1.95
N ILE A 41 11.61 -4.16 3.20
CA ILE A 41 12.44 -3.66 4.31
C ILE A 41 13.88 -4.16 4.21
N THR A 42 14.07 -5.39 3.74
CA THR A 42 15.41 -5.96 3.54
C THR A 42 16.16 -5.20 2.46
N GLY A 43 15.51 -4.95 1.31
CA GLY A 43 16.11 -4.14 0.24
C GLY A 43 16.33 -2.69 0.65
N HIS A 44 15.39 -2.11 1.40
CA HIS A 44 15.52 -0.76 1.96
C HIS A 44 16.78 -0.65 2.82
N TYR A 45 16.93 -1.55 3.79
CA TYR A 45 18.09 -1.63 4.68
C TYR A 45 19.39 -1.84 3.89
N TYR A 46 19.40 -2.81 2.96
CA TYR A 46 20.55 -3.09 2.11
C TYR A 46 21.03 -1.85 1.34
N ILE A 47 20.10 -1.10 0.72
CA ILE A 47 20.43 0.12 -0.02
C ILE A 47 20.96 1.20 0.95
N THR A 48 20.26 1.44 2.06
CA THR A 48 20.69 2.45 3.04
C THR A 48 22.10 2.18 3.59
N THR A 49 22.41 0.92 3.91
CA THR A 49 23.72 0.53 4.44
C THR A 49 24.82 0.58 3.39
N ASN A 50 24.60 -0.01 2.20
CA ASN A 50 25.65 -0.07 1.17
C ASN A 50 25.99 1.29 0.56
N TYR A 51 25.01 2.18 0.45
CA TYR A 51 25.23 3.53 -0.08
C TYR A 51 25.49 4.58 1.01
N GLN A 52 25.64 4.15 2.27
CA GLN A 52 25.97 5.02 3.41
C GLN A 52 25.08 6.26 3.53
N LEU A 53 23.77 6.10 3.26
CA LEU A 53 22.85 7.23 3.08
C LEU A 53 22.66 8.11 4.32
N ASN A 54 23.11 7.66 5.49
CA ASN A 54 22.98 8.40 6.74
C ASN A 54 24.24 9.17 7.15
N ASP A 55 25.40 8.87 6.57
CA ASP A 55 26.69 9.42 7.01
C ASP A 55 27.39 10.18 5.88
N ALA A 56 27.78 9.47 4.81
CA ALA A 56 28.49 10.01 3.65
C ALA A 56 27.94 9.35 2.37
N PRO A 57 26.78 9.82 1.87
CA PRO A 57 26.06 9.14 0.80
C PRO A 57 26.92 9.01 -0.46
N VAL A 58 27.05 7.77 -0.94
CA VAL A 58 27.69 7.47 -2.22
C VAL A 58 26.78 7.96 -3.36
N GLU A 59 27.39 8.50 -4.42
CA GLU A 59 26.67 9.01 -5.58
C GLU A 59 25.70 7.95 -6.15
N GLY A 60 24.47 8.38 -6.47
CA GLY A 60 23.41 7.50 -6.98
C GLY A 60 22.65 6.69 -5.91
N GLY A 61 23.07 6.71 -4.63
CA GLY A 61 22.39 5.98 -3.56
C GLY A 61 20.94 6.43 -3.33
N PHE A 62 20.70 7.74 -3.35
CA PHE A 62 19.34 8.29 -3.26
C PHE A 62 18.48 7.90 -4.47
N MET A 63 19.02 7.93 -5.69
CA MET A 63 18.30 7.47 -6.88
C MET A 63 17.93 5.98 -6.78
N LYS A 64 18.85 5.15 -6.27
CA LYS A 64 18.58 3.72 -6.06
C LYS A 64 17.52 3.49 -5.00
N LEU A 65 17.54 4.25 -3.91
CA LEU A 65 16.50 4.19 -2.89
C LEU A 65 15.16 4.67 -3.42
N GLY A 66 15.14 5.78 -4.17
CA GLY A 66 13.94 6.35 -4.78
C GLY A 66 13.26 5.37 -5.72
N SER A 67 14.02 4.77 -6.64
CA SER A 67 13.49 3.73 -7.54
C SER A 67 12.99 2.49 -6.79
N TRP A 68 13.67 2.07 -5.72
CA TRP A 68 13.18 0.97 -4.87
C TRP A 68 11.85 1.32 -4.20
N VAL A 69 11.74 2.49 -3.60
CA VAL A 69 10.50 2.94 -2.94
C VAL A 69 9.38 3.12 -3.95
N ASP A 70 9.67 3.67 -5.13
CA ASP A 70 8.70 3.86 -6.20
C ASP A 70 8.09 2.53 -6.70
N ILE A 71 8.93 1.55 -7.02
CA ILE A 71 8.47 0.22 -7.45
C ILE A 71 7.57 -0.42 -6.38
N PHE A 72 8.02 -0.39 -5.13
CA PHE A 72 7.25 -1.00 -4.04
C PHE A 72 5.97 -0.23 -3.71
N SER A 73 5.94 1.09 -3.92
CA SER A 73 4.70 1.86 -3.74
C SER A 73 3.59 1.31 -4.63
N HIS A 74 3.88 1.00 -5.90
CA HIS A 74 2.93 0.39 -6.82
C HIS A 74 2.51 -1.01 -6.37
N LEU A 75 3.47 -1.84 -5.94
CA LEU A 75 3.22 -3.20 -5.46
C LEU A 75 2.39 -3.25 -4.17
N PHE A 76 2.48 -2.23 -3.32
CA PHE A 76 1.61 -2.10 -2.14
C PHE A 76 0.25 -1.52 -2.48
N ILE A 77 0.23 -0.41 -3.21
CA ILE A 77 -0.97 0.41 -3.40
C ILE A 77 -1.94 -0.28 -4.35
N ILE A 78 -1.50 -0.75 -5.53
CA ILE A 78 -2.42 -1.30 -6.54
C ILE A 78 -3.22 -2.49 -5.98
N PRO A 79 -2.60 -3.52 -5.36
CA PRO A 79 -3.36 -4.64 -4.80
C PRO A 79 -4.24 -4.24 -3.62
N THR A 80 -3.81 -3.27 -2.82
CA THR A 80 -4.63 -2.70 -1.72
C THR A 80 -5.88 -2.05 -2.28
N PHE A 81 -5.75 -1.29 -3.35
CA PHE A 81 -6.87 -0.65 -4.03
C PHE A 81 -7.83 -1.66 -4.63
N LEU A 82 -7.32 -2.71 -5.28
CA LEU A 82 -8.18 -3.79 -5.78
C LEU A 82 -8.97 -4.46 -4.66
N ALA A 83 -8.34 -4.71 -3.50
CA ALA A 83 -9.02 -5.26 -2.34
C ALA A 83 -10.10 -4.31 -1.79
N LEU A 84 -9.82 -3.01 -1.72
CA LEU A 84 -10.78 -1.99 -1.29
C LEU A 84 -11.96 -1.87 -2.25
N PHE A 85 -11.71 -1.79 -3.56
CA PHE A 85 -12.75 -1.76 -4.58
C PHE A 85 -13.67 -2.98 -4.47
N TYR A 86 -13.08 -4.18 -4.38
CA TYR A 86 -13.82 -5.43 -4.23
C TYR A 86 -14.74 -5.39 -3.00
N LYS A 87 -14.21 -4.97 -1.86
CA LYS A 87 -14.97 -4.88 -0.60
C LYS A 87 -16.07 -3.84 -0.64
N LEU A 88 -15.76 -2.68 -1.17
CA LEU A 88 -16.70 -1.58 -1.26
C LEU A 88 -17.87 -1.94 -2.19
N PHE A 89 -17.59 -2.57 -3.33
CA PHE A 89 -18.63 -3.00 -4.26
C PHE A 89 -19.49 -4.12 -3.67
N GLN A 90 -18.89 -5.05 -2.94
CA GLN A 90 -19.63 -6.07 -2.19
C GLN A 90 -20.55 -5.43 -1.14
N PHE A 91 -20.10 -4.40 -0.44
CA PHE A 91 -20.88 -3.67 0.55
C PHE A 91 -22.06 -2.92 -0.10
N VAL A 92 -21.80 -2.08 -1.10
CA VAL A 92 -22.82 -1.29 -1.79
C VAL A 92 -23.89 -2.18 -2.44
N ARG A 93 -23.49 -3.33 -3.02
CA ARG A 93 -24.44 -4.32 -3.56
C ARG A 93 -25.39 -4.89 -2.51
N LYS A 94 -24.90 -5.14 -1.28
CA LYS A 94 -25.70 -5.71 -0.19
C LYS A 94 -26.60 -4.67 0.47
N SER A 95 -26.18 -3.41 0.53
CA SER A 95 -26.87 -2.38 1.29
C SER A 95 -27.95 -1.63 0.50
N ILE A 96 -27.87 -1.58 -0.83
CA ILE A 96 -28.72 -0.70 -1.66
C ILE A 96 -29.43 -1.52 -2.74
N GLU A 97 -30.74 -1.71 -2.62
CA GLU A 97 -31.55 -2.42 -3.61
C GLU A 97 -31.80 -1.60 -4.89
N GLN A 98 -31.99 -0.28 -4.75
CA GLN A 98 -32.28 0.60 -5.88
C GLN A 98 -31.09 0.72 -6.85
N ARG A 99 -31.31 0.32 -8.10
CA ARG A 99 -30.26 0.24 -9.13
C ARG A 99 -29.59 1.60 -9.41
N TRP A 100 -30.38 2.68 -9.51
CA TRP A 100 -29.86 4.02 -9.81
C TRP A 100 -28.97 4.57 -8.69
N VAL A 101 -29.43 4.46 -7.44
CA VAL A 101 -28.65 4.87 -6.26
C VAL A 101 -27.34 4.08 -6.19
N ARG A 102 -27.39 2.78 -6.50
CA ARG A 102 -26.20 1.92 -6.55
C ARG A 102 -25.17 2.39 -7.58
N ILE A 103 -25.61 2.76 -8.79
CA ILE A 103 -24.72 3.26 -9.85
C ILE A 103 -24.05 4.58 -9.42
N VAL A 104 -24.83 5.52 -8.88
CA VAL A 104 -24.31 6.80 -8.39
C VAL A 104 -23.27 6.58 -7.28
N LEU A 105 -23.55 5.67 -6.34
CA LEU A 105 -22.60 5.34 -5.28
C LEU A 105 -21.32 4.69 -5.81
N TYR A 106 -21.39 3.81 -6.82
CA TYR A 106 -20.19 3.25 -7.42
C TYR A 106 -19.31 4.32 -8.06
N ILE A 107 -19.91 5.27 -8.79
CA ILE A 107 -19.17 6.38 -9.41
C ILE A 107 -18.53 7.24 -8.32
N PHE A 108 -19.31 7.65 -7.32
CA PHE A 108 -18.84 8.46 -6.20
C PHE A 108 -17.67 7.79 -5.47
N TRP A 109 -17.82 6.53 -5.07
CA TRP A 109 -16.77 5.82 -4.36
C TRP A 109 -15.54 5.53 -5.22
N SER A 110 -15.71 5.35 -6.53
CA SER A 110 -14.57 5.21 -7.44
C SER A 110 -13.75 6.50 -7.49
N LEU A 111 -14.41 7.67 -7.56
CA LEU A 111 -13.72 8.97 -7.50
C LEU A 111 -13.00 9.19 -6.17
N VAL A 112 -13.65 8.85 -5.05
CA VAL A 112 -13.04 8.93 -3.72
C VAL A 112 -11.80 8.02 -3.64
N LEU A 113 -11.90 6.78 -4.11
CA LEU A 113 -10.77 5.85 -4.13
C LEU A 113 -9.64 6.37 -5.02
N LEU A 114 -9.91 6.95 -6.19
CA LEU A 114 -8.88 7.57 -7.01
C LEU A 114 -8.14 8.71 -6.28
N GLY A 115 -8.87 9.53 -5.52
CA GLY A 115 -8.26 10.55 -4.66
C GLY A 115 -7.36 9.94 -3.58
N ILE A 116 -7.83 8.90 -2.89
CA ILE A 116 -7.05 8.18 -1.87
C ILE A 116 -5.82 7.51 -2.51
N TYR A 117 -5.90 7.03 -3.76
CA TYR A 117 -4.77 6.40 -4.46
C TYR A 117 -3.61 7.38 -4.61
N PHE A 118 -3.91 8.58 -5.10
CA PHE A 118 -2.90 9.63 -5.28
C PHE A 118 -2.27 10.03 -3.94
N LEU A 119 -3.09 10.22 -2.91
CA LEU A 119 -2.60 10.53 -1.56
C LEU A 119 -1.76 9.40 -0.98
N SER A 120 -2.17 8.14 -1.17
CA SER A 120 -1.45 6.96 -0.66
C SER A 120 -0.06 6.87 -1.27
N TYR A 121 0.07 7.13 -2.58
CA TYR A 121 1.36 7.16 -3.26
C TYR A 121 2.27 8.23 -2.69
N PHE A 122 1.75 9.46 -2.53
CA PHE A 122 2.50 10.56 -1.94
C PHE A 122 2.97 10.24 -0.50
N PHE A 123 2.07 9.76 0.36
CA PHE A 123 2.41 9.39 1.73
C PHE A 123 3.39 8.22 1.79
N PHE A 124 3.30 7.24 0.89
CA PHE A 124 4.22 6.10 0.85
C PHE A 124 5.64 6.58 0.54
N ILE A 125 5.81 7.38 -0.51
CA ILE A 125 7.12 7.96 -0.86
C ILE A 125 7.65 8.78 0.31
N LEU A 126 6.85 9.70 0.84
CA LEU A 126 7.27 10.57 1.94
C LEU A 126 7.74 9.77 3.16
N THR A 127 7.06 8.67 3.47
CA THR A 127 7.37 7.84 4.62
C THR A 127 8.65 7.03 4.44
N PHE A 128 8.84 6.42 3.27
CA PHE A 128 9.88 5.41 3.07
C PHE A 128 11.13 5.93 2.36
N TYR A 129 10.97 6.90 1.47
CA TYR A 129 12.06 7.65 0.86
C TYR A 129 12.49 8.81 1.75
N GLY A 130 11.54 9.57 2.29
CA GLY A 130 11.79 10.80 3.04
C GLY A 130 11.71 12.06 2.16
N PHE A 131 11.95 13.22 2.76
CA PHE A 131 12.35 14.41 2.00
C PHE A 131 13.82 14.19 1.64
N ALA A 132 14.12 13.92 0.36
CA ALA A 132 15.52 13.90 -0.08
C ALA A 132 16.20 15.22 0.33
N PRO A 133 17.42 15.19 0.88
CA PRO A 133 18.21 16.40 1.10
C PRO A 133 18.58 17.07 -0.23
#